data_AF-A0A1G6M3U8-F1
#
_entry.id   AF-A0A1G6M3U8-F1
#
_cell.length_a   1.000
_cell.length_b   1.000
_cell.length_c   1.000
_cell.angle_alpha   90.00
_cell.angle_beta   90.00
_cell.angle_gamma   90.00
#
_symmetry.space_group_name_H-M   'P 1'
#
loop_
_entity.id
_entity.type
_entity.pdbx_description
1 polymer ?
#
loop_
_entity_poly.entity_id
_entity_poly.type
_entity_poly.pdbx_seq_one_letter_code
_entity_poly.pdbx_strand_id
1 'polypeptide(L)'
;MIELSMVGADALTDRLDAIAGRLQTEVQAGLAEAAERLRREIVDNRLSGQVLNAHSGRLRGSIMVATGNQSVSVTSDLPYAAAQEYGFDGVETVRAHVRRIREAFGRPIAEKAVNVRSFARPAHLPARSFMRSALADLEAGGVIRGAIEDAVGRALA
;
A
#
# COMPACT_ATOMS: atom_id res chain seq x y z
N MET A 1 -12.20 -54.14 -33.72
CA MET A 1 -11.73 -52.79 -33.35
C MET A 1 -12.55 -52.39 -32.14
N ILE A 2 -11.92 -52.16 -30.99
CA ILE A 2 -12.62 -51.78 -29.75
C ILE A 2 -12.29 -50.32 -29.49
N GLU A 3 -13.31 -49.48 -29.49
CA GLU A 3 -13.21 -48.06 -29.20
C GLU A 3 -13.69 -47.83 -27.76
N LEU A 4 -12.87 -47.17 -26.95
CA LEU A 4 -13.19 -46.77 -25.59
C LEU A 4 -13.53 -45.28 -25.63
N SER A 5 -14.78 -44.92 -25.33
CA SER A 5 -15.22 -43.54 -25.15
C SER A 5 -15.63 -43.29 -23.70
N MET A 6 -15.25 -42.13 -23.17
CA MET A 6 -15.58 -41.73 -21.81
C MET A 6 -16.94 -41.01 -21.82
N VAL A 7 -17.97 -41.66 -21.27
CA VAL A 7 -19.31 -41.06 -21.15
C VAL A 7 -19.29 -40.03 -20.02
N GLY A 8 -19.70 -38.79 -20.32
CA GLY A 8 -19.80 -37.71 -19.33
C GLY A 8 -18.56 -36.82 -19.18
N ALA A 9 -17.62 -36.87 -20.13
CA ALA A 9 -16.45 -35.98 -20.16
C ALA A 9 -16.86 -34.50 -20.12
N ASP A 10 -17.85 -34.10 -20.90
CA ASP A 10 -18.32 -32.71 -20.97
C ASP A 10 -18.88 -32.24 -19.62
N ALA A 11 -19.68 -33.07 -18.95
CA ALA A 11 -20.24 -32.76 -17.64
C ALA A 11 -19.16 -32.66 -16.54
N LEU A 12 -18.06 -33.42 -16.66
CA LEU A 12 -16.91 -33.29 -15.78
C LEU A 12 -16.17 -31.97 -16.04
N THR A 13 -15.92 -31.64 -17.30
CA THR A 13 -15.26 -30.38 -17.71
C THR A 13 -16.07 -29.18 -17.23
N ASP A 14 -17.38 -29.14 -17.49
CA ASP A 14 -18.27 -28.07 -17.04
C ASP A 14 -18.22 -27.87 -15.52
N ARG A 15 -18.14 -28.98 -14.77
CA ARG A 15 -18.07 -28.94 -13.31
C ARG A 15 -16.72 -28.43 -12.81
N LEU A 16 -15.62 -28.80 -13.47
CA LEU A 16 -14.28 -28.30 -13.15
C LEU A 16 -14.16 -26.80 -13.46
N ASP A 17 -14.68 -26.36 -14.60
CA ASP A 17 -14.68 -24.94 -14.99
C ASP A 17 -15.52 -24.11 -14.01
N ALA A 18 -16.68 -24.63 -13.58
CA ALA A 18 -17.50 -23.99 -12.56
C ALA A 18 -16.82 -23.90 -11.18
N ILE A 19 -15.97 -24.86 -10.82
CA ILE A 19 -15.17 -24.81 -9.59
C ILE A 19 -14.04 -23.79 -9.75
N ALA A 20 -13.34 -23.80 -10.89
CA ALA A 20 -12.26 -22.86 -11.18
C ALA A 20 -12.74 -21.41 -11.14
N GLY A 21 -13.91 -21.11 -11.75
CA GLY A 21 -14.50 -19.78 -11.72
C GLY A 21 -14.88 -19.31 -10.32
N ARG A 22 -15.47 -20.20 -9.50
CA ARG A 22 -15.79 -19.91 -8.09
C ARG A 22 -14.53 -19.69 -7.25
N LEU A 23 -13.53 -20.55 -7.43
CA LEU A 23 -12.25 -20.43 -6.75
C LEU A 23 -11.56 -19.11 -7.05
N GLN A 24 -11.51 -18.71 -8.33
CA GLN A 24 -10.93 -17.43 -8.71
C GLN A 24 -11.67 -16.24 -8.09
N THR A 25 -13.00 -16.28 -8.09
CA THR A 25 -13.84 -15.22 -7.51
C THR A 25 -13.61 -15.08 -6.00
N GLU A 26 -13.68 -16.20 -5.27
CA GLU A 26 -13.52 -16.19 -3.80
C GLU A 26 -12.09 -15.81 -3.40
N VAL A 27 -11.07 -16.32 -4.09
CA VAL A 27 -9.67 -15.96 -3.81
C VAL A 27 -9.43 -14.48 -4.07
N GLN A 28 -9.97 -13.91 -5.17
CA GLN A 28 -9.88 -12.48 -5.41
C GLN A 28 -10.57 -11.66 -4.29
N ALA A 29 -11.74 -12.10 -3.82
CA ALA A 29 -12.44 -11.46 -2.72
C ALA A 29 -11.63 -11.52 -1.41
N GLY A 30 -11.05 -12.69 -1.08
CA GLY A 30 -10.21 -12.86 0.11
C GLY A 30 -8.94 -12.02 0.07
N LEU A 31 -8.28 -11.91 -1.10
CA LEU A 31 -7.13 -11.03 -1.30
C LEU A 31 -7.51 -9.56 -1.15
N ALA A 32 -8.66 -9.15 -1.69
CA ALA A 32 -9.15 -7.77 -1.55
C ALA A 32 -9.44 -7.41 -0.08
N GLU A 33 -10.03 -8.34 0.67
CA GLU A 33 -10.27 -8.18 2.11
C GLU A 33 -8.96 -8.07 2.89
N ALA A 34 -7.99 -8.96 2.61
CA ALA A 34 -6.68 -8.92 3.25
C ALA A 34 -5.93 -7.60 2.95
N ALA A 35 -5.99 -7.12 1.71
CA ALA A 35 -5.39 -5.85 1.32
C ALA A 35 -6.07 -4.65 1.98
N GLU A 36 -7.39 -4.67 2.14
CA GLU A 36 -8.11 -3.60 2.86
C GLU A 36 -7.79 -3.62 4.36
N ARG A 37 -7.58 -4.80 4.94
CA ARG A 37 -7.11 -4.93 6.33
C ARG A 37 -5.68 -4.38 6.48
N LEU A 38 -4.79 -4.66 5.53
CA LEU A 38 -3.46 -4.05 5.47
C LEU A 38 -3.53 -2.52 5.33
N ARG A 39 -4.40 -2.01 4.45
CA ARG A 39 -4.60 -0.57 4.27
C ARG A 39 -5.03 0.10 5.59
N ARG A 40 -5.98 -0.49 6.31
CA ARG A 40 -6.43 -0.01 7.62
C ARG A 40 -5.30 -0.01 8.64
N GLU A 41 -4.55 -1.10 8.76
CA GLU A 41 -3.39 -1.17 9.66
C GLU A 41 -2.37 -0.05 9.38
N ILE A 42 -2.09 0.20 8.10
CA ILE A 42 -1.21 1.30 7.69
C ILE A 42 -1.77 2.66 8.12
N VAL A 43 -3.03 2.94 7.80
CA VAL A 43 -3.65 4.26 8.00
C VAL A 43 -3.93 4.55 9.46
N ASP A 44 -4.51 3.60 10.17
CA ASP A 44 -5.06 3.78 11.52
C ASP A 44 -3.99 3.64 12.59
N ASN A 45 -2.95 2.83 12.33
CA ASN A 45 -1.89 2.57 13.32
C ASN A 45 -0.54 3.18 12.90
N ARG A 46 0.00 2.78 11.74
CA ARG A 46 1.37 3.17 11.35
C ARG A 46 1.52 4.66 11.08
N LEU A 47 0.58 5.22 10.33
CA LEU A 47 0.57 6.64 9.93
C LEU A 47 -0.11 7.56 10.94
N SER A 48 -0.59 7.03 12.07
CA SER A 48 -1.35 7.77 13.09
C SER A 48 -0.70 7.69 14.48
N GLY A 49 0.60 7.43 14.56
CA GLY A 49 1.36 7.58 15.81
C GLY A 49 2.43 6.53 16.07
N GLN A 50 2.36 5.35 15.43
CA GLN A 50 3.37 4.31 15.67
C GLN A 50 4.68 4.56 14.91
N VAL A 51 4.60 4.81 13.60
CA VAL A 51 5.78 5.03 12.75
C VAL A 51 5.89 6.50 12.36
N LEU A 52 4.76 7.11 12.00
CA LEU A 52 4.66 8.51 11.63
C LEU A 52 3.50 9.17 12.40
N ASN A 53 3.72 10.43 12.79
CA ASN A 53 2.66 11.28 13.30
C ASN A 53 1.96 11.99 12.14
N ALA A 54 0.64 11.91 12.11
CA ALA A 54 -0.14 12.56 11.08
C ALA A 54 -0.15 14.09 11.27
N HIS A 55 0.28 14.81 10.22
CA HIS A 55 0.24 16.28 10.22
C HIS A 55 -0.99 16.81 9.46
N SER A 56 -1.11 16.52 8.16
CA SER A 56 -2.19 17.01 7.29
C SER A 56 -3.16 15.93 6.82
N GLY A 57 -2.89 14.66 7.14
CA GLY A 57 -3.68 13.51 6.66
C GLY A 57 -3.47 13.14 5.18
N ARG A 58 -2.75 13.95 4.39
CA ARG A 58 -2.55 13.70 2.94
C ARG A 58 -1.96 12.32 2.66
N LEU A 59 -0.93 11.90 3.40
CA LEU A 59 -0.31 10.59 3.23
C LEU A 59 -1.30 9.45 3.51
N ARG A 60 -2.10 9.57 4.57
CA ARG A 60 -3.16 8.59 4.90
C ARG A 60 -4.20 8.49 3.80
N GLY A 61 -4.65 9.63 3.27
CA GLY A 61 -5.60 9.67 2.17
C GLY A 61 -5.07 9.17 0.82
N SER A 62 -3.74 9.07 0.66
CA SER A 62 -3.11 8.55 -0.56
C SER A 62 -2.97 7.03 -0.60
N ILE A 63 -3.21 6.33 0.50
CA ILE A 63 -3.03 4.88 0.55
C ILE A 63 -4.24 4.21 -0.12
N MET A 64 -4.00 3.51 -1.22
CA MET A 64 -5.05 2.90 -2.04
C MET A 64 -4.78 1.42 -2.25
N VAL A 65 -5.86 0.62 -2.26
CA VAL A 65 -5.83 -0.76 -2.74
C VAL A 65 -6.08 -0.75 -4.24
N ALA A 66 -5.22 -1.41 -5.00
CA ALA A 66 -5.36 -1.62 -6.43
C ALA A 66 -5.44 -3.13 -6.72
N THR A 67 -6.54 -3.54 -7.35
CA THR A 67 -6.80 -4.92 -7.75
C THR A 67 -6.40 -5.11 -9.21
N GLY A 68 -5.55 -6.10 -9.47
CA GLY A 68 -5.24 -6.61 -10.80
C GLY A 68 -5.82 -8.01 -11.02
N ASN A 69 -5.56 -8.60 -12.19
CA ASN A 69 -6.16 -9.88 -12.58
C ASN A 69 -5.82 -11.04 -11.61
N GLN A 70 -4.60 -11.06 -11.05
CA GLN A 70 -4.12 -12.13 -10.17
C GLN A 70 -3.40 -11.60 -8.92
N SER A 71 -3.51 -10.30 -8.64
CA SER A 71 -2.77 -9.66 -7.55
C SER A 71 -3.56 -8.51 -6.98
N VAL A 72 -3.46 -8.30 -5.67
CA VAL A 72 -3.93 -7.09 -5.01
C VAL A 72 -2.72 -6.38 -4.43
N SER A 73 -2.65 -5.07 -4.62
CA SER A 73 -1.52 -4.24 -4.21
C SER A 73 -2.00 -3.06 -3.38
N VAL A 74 -1.17 -2.63 -2.41
CA VAL A 74 -1.40 -1.40 -1.65
C VAL A 74 -0.34 -0.39 -2.07
N THR A 75 -0.77 0.79 -2.50
CA THR A 75 0.11 1.80 -3.12
C THR A 75 -0.16 3.19 -2.54
N SER A 76 0.77 4.12 -2.81
CA SER A 76 0.61 5.55 -2.55
C SER A 76 1.07 6.33 -3.77
N ASP A 77 0.32 7.36 -4.16
CA ASP A 77 0.61 8.24 -5.31
C ASP A 77 1.52 9.42 -4.94
N LEU A 78 1.86 9.58 -3.66
CA LEU A 78 2.62 10.74 -3.20
C LEU A 78 4.13 10.51 -3.37
N PRO A 79 4.85 11.39 -4.08
CA PRO A 79 6.29 11.24 -4.32
C PRO A 79 7.10 11.11 -3.03
N TYR A 80 6.70 11.81 -1.96
CA TYR A 80 7.40 11.75 -0.68
C TYR A 80 7.08 10.50 0.15
N ALA A 81 6.07 9.71 -0.21
CA ALA A 81 5.73 8.48 0.49
C ALA A 81 6.88 7.46 0.39
N ALA A 82 7.48 7.32 -0.80
CA ALA A 82 8.63 6.45 -1.02
C ALA A 82 9.84 6.88 -0.17
N ALA A 83 10.13 8.18 -0.12
CA ALA A 83 11.22 8.71 0.71
C ALA A 83 10.99 8.45 2.21
N GLN A 84 9.74 8.50 2.69
CA GLN A 84 9.42 8.13 4.07
C GLN A 84 9.57 6.62 4.30
N GLU A 85 9.05 5.78 3.40
CA GLU A 85 9.05 4.32 3.54
C GLU A 85 10.46 3.71 3.48
N TYR A 86 11.29 4.18 2.54
CA TYR A 86 12.61 3.62 2.24
C TYR A 86 13.77 4.46 2.77
N GLY A 87 13.50 5.67 3.22
CA GLY A 87 14.53 6.67 3.52
C GLY A 87 15.02 7.36 2.25
N PHE A 88 15.83 8.39 2.45
CA PHE A 88 16.50 9.11 1.37
C PHE A 88 17.85 9.62 1.86
N ASP A 89 18.91 9.30 1.12
CA ASP A 89 20.23 9.85 1.37
C ASP A 89 20.78 10.37 0.04
N GLY A 90 20.91 11.68 -0.08
CA GLY A 90 21.36 12.30 -1.33
C GLY A 90 21.10 13.79 -1.40
N VAL A 91 21.18 14.32 -2.62
CA VAL A 91 20.97 15.75 -2.88
C VAL A 91 19.53 16.00 -3.31
N GLU A 92 18.82 16.81 -2.53
CA GLU A 92 17.47 17.28 -2.83
C GLU A 92 17.53 18.67 -3.48
N THR A 93 16.77 18.85 -4.58
CA THR A 93 16.61 20.16 -5.21
C THR A 93 15.34 20.83 -4.70
N VAL A 94 15.49 21.93 -3.98
CA VAL A 94 14.39 22.76 -3.51
C VAL A 94 14.07 23.80 -4.57
N ARG A 95 12.81 23.81 -5.04
CA ARG A 95 12.32 24.81 -6.01
C ARG A 95 12.30 26.20 -5.40
N ALA A 96 12.44 27.21 -6.27
CA ALA A 96 12.29 28.60 -5.86
C ALA A 96 10.91 28.82 -5.22
N HIS A 97 10.87 29.52 -4.09
CA HIS A 97 9.64 29.74 -3.33
C HIS A 97 9.72 31.03 -2.51
N VAL A 98 8.55 31.49 -2.05
CA VAL A 98 8.45 32.63 -1.13
C VAL A 98 8.39 32.10 0.30
N ARG A 99 9.33 32.53 1.15
CA ARG A 99 9.32 32.21 2.58
C ARG A 99 8.84 33.43 3.36
N ARG A 100 7.89 33.23 4.29
CA ARG A 100 7.54 34.24 5.29
C ARG A 100 8.40 34.04 6.53
N ILE A 101 9.06 35.09 7.00
CA ILE A 101 9.92 35.07 8.17
C ILE A 101 9.43 36.10 9.20
N ARG A 102 9.53 35.73 10.48
CA ARG A 102 9.28 36.60 11.64
C ARG A 102 10.51 36.77 12.52
N GLU A 103 11.61 36.14 12.14
CA GLU A 103 12.87 36.17 12.86
C GLU A 103 14.04 36.16 11.86
N ALA A 104 15.08 36.91 12.17
CA ALA A 104 16.35 36.87 11.46
C ALA A 104 17.50 36.94 12.46
N PHE A 105 18.47 36.03 12.32
CA PHE A 105 19.65 35.95 13.21
C PHE A 105 19.30 35.89 14.70
N GLY A 106 18.26 35.16 15.09
CA GLY A 106 17.83 35.04 16.48
C GLY A 106 17.05 36.25 17.02
N ARG A 107 16.73 37.25 16.18
CA ARG A 107 16.00 38.45 16.59
C ARG A 107 14.64 38.54 15.90
N PRO A 108 13.56 38.88 16.65
CA PRO A 108 12.25 39.07 16.04
C PRO A 108 12.27 40.27 15.10
N ILE A 109 11.60 40.13 13.97
CA ILE A 109 11.42 41.18 12.96
C ILE A 109 9.95 41.26 12.56
N ALA A 110 9.54 42.38 11.96
CA ALA A 110 8.24 42.47 11.30
C ALA A 110 8.12 41.39 10.21
N GLU A 111 6.93 40.81 10.06
CA GLU A 111 6.70 39.74 9.10
C GLU A 111 7.06 40.19 7.69
N LYS A 112 7.96 39.45 7.05
CA LYS A 112 8.46 39.76 5.70
C LYS A 112 8.43 38.54 4.79
N ALA A 113 8.00 38.77 3.55
CA ALA A 113 8.10 37.79 2.47
C ALA A 113 9.46 37.91 1.76
N VAL A 114 10.18 36.80 1.63
CA VAL A 114 11.49 36.73 0.99
C VAL A 114 11.46 35.71 -0.14
N ASN A 115 11.93 36.11 -1.32
CA ASN A 115 12.09 35.22 -2.47
C ASN A 115 13.36 34.40 -2.30
N VAL A 116 13.21 33.08 -2.22
CA VAL A 116 14.32 32.12 -2.17
C VAL A 116 14.47 31.50 -3.54
N ARG A 117 15.68 31.61 -4.13
CA ARG A 117 16.00 30.98 -5.42
C ARG A 117 16.04 29.45 -5.26
N SER A 118 15.96 28.71 -6.37
CA SER A 118 16.16 27.27 -6.32
C SER A 118 17.57 26.94 -5.84
N PHE A 119 17.71 25.94 -4.97
CA PHE A 119 19.01 25.48 -4.48
C PHE A 119 18.99 23.98 -4.23
N ALA A 120 20.17 23.39 -4.26
CA ALA A 120 20.38 21.99 -3.89
C ALA A 120 20.87 21.91 -2.44
N ARG A 121 20.42 20.90 -1.69
CA ARG A 121 20.91 20.63 -0.34
C ARG A 121 21.16 19.13 -0.15
N PRO A 122 22.16 18.73 0.65
CA PRO A 122 22.21 17.35 1.14
C PRO A 122 21.01 17.11 2.06
N ALA A 123 20.36 15.96 1.90
CA ALA A 123 19.25 15.53 2.73
C ALA A 123 19.50 14.09 3.17
N HIS A 124 19.36 13.89 4.48
CA HIS A 124 19.45 12.59 5.13
C HIS A 124 18.12 12.35 5.85
N LEU A 125 17.31 11.47 5.30
CA LEU A 125 16.02 11.06 5.82
C LEU A 125 16.10 9.56 6.16
N PRO A 126 16.02 9.17 7.44
CA PRO A 126 16.00 7.76 7.81
C PRO A 126 14.72 7.09 7.31
N ALA A 127 14.83 5.81 6.96
CA ALA A 127 13.69 4.99 6.58
C ALA A 127 12.70 4.81 7.74
N ARG A 128 11.42 4.95 7.44
CA ARG A 128 10.30 4.77 8.38
C ARG A 128 9.30 3.83 7.72
N SER A 129 9.65 2.55 7.75
CA SER A 129 8.85 1.47 7.16
C SER A 129 7.47 1.40 7.81
N PHE A 130 6.45 1.88 7.12
CA PHE A 130 5.05 1.84 7.56
C PHE A 130 4.23 0.84 6.72
N MET A 131 4.56 0.63 5.45
CA MET A 131 3.90 -0.39 4.62
C MET A 131 4.51 -1.76 4.84
N ARG A 132 5.86 -1.88 4.76
CA ARG A 132 6.52 -3.20 4.83
C ARG A 132 6.41 -3.81 6.22
N SER A 133 6.52 -3.00 7.27
CA SER A 133 6.34 -3.47 8.65
C SER A 133 4.90 -3.93 8.92
N ALA A 134 3.90 -3.19 8.43
CA ALA A 134 2.49 -3.60 8.53
C ALA A 134 2.22 -4.93 7.80
N LEU A 135 2.79 -5.09 6.59
CA LEU A 135 2.68 -6.33 5.84
C LEU A 135 3.32 -7.50 6.60
N ALA A 136 4.56 -7.33 7.06
CA ALA A 136 5.29 -8.37 7.79
C ALA A 136 4.54 -8.81 9.06
N ASP A 137 3.95 -7.86 9.81
CA ASP A 137 3.21 -8.18 11.03
C ASP A 137 1.90 -8.93 10.73
N LEU A 138 1.20 -8.59 9.64
CA LEU A 138 -0.01 -9.31 9.22
C LEU A 138 0.29 -10.71 8.65
N GLU A 139 1.41 -10.85 7.95
CA GLU A 139 1.92 -12.16 7.50
C GLU A 139 2.28 -13.04 8.68
N ALA A 140 3.07 -12.52 9.63
CA ALA A 140 3.46 -13.23 10.85
C ALA A 140 2.26 -13.60 11.72
N GLY A 141 1.25 -12.73 11.78
CA GLY A 141 -0.02 -12.98 12.48
C GLY A 141 -0.95 -13.97 11.77
N GLY A 142 -0.58 -14.50 10.59
CA GLY A 142 -1.38 -15.45 9.83
C GLY A 142 -2.64 -14.87 9.19
N VAL A 143 -2.81 -13.55 9.19
CA VAL A 143 -4.04 -12.89 8.71
C VAL A 143 -4.23 -13.10 7.21
N ILE A 144 -3.15 -12.94 6.43
CA ILE A 144 -3.20 -13.09 4.97
C ILE A 144 -3.47 -14.56 4.61
N ARG A 145 -2.79 -15.48 5.29
CA ARG A 145 -2.99 -16.92 5.10
C ARG A 145 -4.43 -17.32 5.41
N GLY A 146 -4.96 -16.90 6.56
CA GLY A 146 -6.33 -17.21 6.97
C GLY A 146 -7.36 -16.70 5.96
N ALA A 147 -7.20 -15.47 5.46
CA ALA A 147 -8.10 -14.92 4.45
C ALA A 147 -8.13 -15.75 3.15
N ILE A 148 -6.98 -16.30 2.73
CA ILE A 148 -6.88 -17.18 1.56
C ILE A 148 -7.50 -18.55 1.86
N GLU A 149 -7.20 -19.14 3.02
CA GLU A 149 -7.76 -20.44 3.42
C GLU A 149 -9.29 -20.38 3.52
N ASP A 150 -9.84 -19.32 4.12
CA ASP A 150 -11.28 -19.08 4.21
C ASP A 150 -11.91 -18.91 2.82
N ALA A 151 -11.25 -18.18 1.91
CA ALA A 151 -11.69 -18.02 0.53
C ALA A 151 -11.73 -19.35 -0.23
N VAL A 152 -10.69 -20.17 -0.10
CA VAL A 152 -10.65 -21.51 -0.70
C VAL A 152 -11.75 -22.39 -0.09
N GLY A 153 -11.98 -22.32 1.22
CA GLY A 153 -13.06 -23.03 1.89
C GLY A 153 -14.45 -22.67 1.34
N ARG A 154 -14.71 -21.38 1.11
CA ARG A 154 -15.96 -20.91 0.49
C ARG A 154 -16.12 -21.37 -0.95
N ALA A 155 -15.04 -21.45 -1.71
CA ALA A 155 -15.09 -21.89 -3.11
C ALA A 155 -15.41 -23.38 -3.27
N LEU A 156 -15.01 -24.20 -2.29
CA LEU A 156 -15.16 -25.65 -2.30
C LEU A 156 -16.44 -26.15 -1.61
N ALA A 157 -17.15 -25.27 -0.89
CA ALA A 157 -18.45 -25.53 -0.29
C ALA A 157 -19.57 -25.55 -1.34
#